data_AF-A0A958M8N6-F1
#
_entry.id   AF-A0A958M8N6-F1
#
_cell.length_a   1.000
_cell.length_b   1.000
_cell.length_c   1.000
_cell.angle_alpha   90.00
_cell.angle_beta   90.00
_cell.angle_gamma   90.00
#
_symmetry.space_group_name_H-M   'P 1'
#
loop_
_entity.id
_entity.type
_entity.pdbx_description
1 polymer ?
#
loop_
_entity_poly.entity_id
_entity_poly.type
_entity_poly.pdbx_seq_one_letter_code
_entity_poly.pdbx_strand_id
1 'polypeptide(L)' 'MPIKSPFFPRTSALCNSMKWKEWAGYYAVSSYEVLHDSEYFAFRNSAGLLDITPLYKYSVTGPDAAAYL' A
#
# COMPACT_ATOMS: atom_id res chain seq x y z
N MET A 1 -12.26 13.18 -3.80
CA MET A 1 -11.48 12.96 -2.57
C MET A 1 -11.05 11.50 -2.53
N PRO A 2 -9.86 11.16 -1.99
CA PRO A 2 -9.42 9.77 -1.90
C PRO A 2 -10.40 8.94 -1.06
N ILE A 3 -10.46 7.64 -1.31
CA ILE A 3 -11.28 6.69 -0.55
C ILE A 3 -10.41 5.87 0.42
N LYS A 4 -11.06 5.22 1.39
CA LYS A 4 -10.39 4.38 2.39
C LYS A 4 -10.18 2.97 1.82
N SER A 5 -8.98 2.41 1.95
CA SER A 5 -8.75 0.99 1.65
C SER A 5 -9.44 0.10 2.71
N PRO A 6 -9.62 -1.21 2.45
CA PRO A 6 -10.09 -2.15 3.46
C PRO A 6 -9.19 -2.21 4.71
N PHE A 7 -7.91 -1.86 4.57
CA PHE A 7 -6.96 -1.83 5.68
C PHE A 7 -6.90 -0.49 6.41
N PHE A 8 -7.64 0.53 5.95
CA PHE A 8 -7.64 1.87 6.53
C PHE A 8 -7.85 1.88 8.05
N PRO A 9 -8.80 1.12 8.65
CA PRO A 9 -8.98 1.13 10.11
C PRO A 9 -7.72 0.75 10.88
N ARG A 10 -6.90 -0.17 10.33
CA ARG A 10 -5.66 -0.62 10.97
C ARG A 10 -4.50 0.33 10.67
N THR A 11 -4.34 0.77 9.42
CA THR A 11 -3.25 1.66 9.04
C THR A 11 -3.42 3.05 9.67
N SER A 12 -4.65 3.56 9.79
CA SER A 12 -4.91 4.86 10.43
C SER A 12 -4.60 4.85 11.92
N ALA A 13 -4.88 3.74 12.62
CA ALA A 13 -4.59 3.61 14.04
C ALA A 13 -3.08 3.57 14.36
N LEU A 14 -2.25 3.19 13.39
CA LEU A 14 -0.79 3.07 13.55
C LEU A 14 -0.03 4.27 12.98
N CYS A 15 -0.71 5.19 12.26
CA CYS A 15 -0.10 6.34 11.59
C CYS A 15 0.21 7.48 12.59
N ASN A 16 1.17 7.25 13.48
CA ASN A 16 1.61 8.24 14.47
C ASN A 16 2.23 9.49 13.81
N SER A 17 2.79 9.34 12.62
CA SER A 17 3.39 10.43 11.86
C SER A 17 2.38 11.45 11.32
N MET A 18 1.10 11.08 11.21
CA MET A 18 0.06 11.82 10.48
C MET A 18 0.39 12.11 9.00
N LYS A 19 1.38 11.41 8.41
CA LYS A 19 1.78 11.61 7.01
C LYS A 19 0.94 10.76 6.08
N TRP A 20 0.02 11.41 5.39
CA TRP A 20 -0.85 10.80 4.39
C TRP A 20 -0.53 11.31 3.00
N LYS A 21 -0.74 10.46 1.99
CA LYS A 21 -0.74 10.84 0.59
C LYS A 21 -1.96 10.27 -0.12
N GLU A 22 -2.33 10.90 -1.22
CA GLU A 22 -3.21 10.29 -2.20
C GLU A 22 -2.38 9.33 -3.07
N TRP A 23 -2.86 8.09 -3.23
CA TRP A 23 -2.25 7.10 -4.11
C TRP A 23 -3.34 6.33 -4.85
N ALA A 24 -3.43 6.55 -6.17
CA ALA A 24 -4.39 5.89 -7.08
C ALA A 24 -5.85 5.94 -6.59
N GLY A 25 -6.26 7.08 -6.03
CA GLY A 25 -7.58 7.33 -5.48
C GLY A 25 -7.76 6.93 -4.01
N TYR A 26 -6.72 6.45 -3.32
CA TYR A 26 -6.82 6.00 -1.91
C TYR A 26 -6.01 6.88 -0.96
N TYR A 27 -6.46 6.95 0.30
CA TYR A 27 -5.63 7.44 1.41
C TYR A 27 -4.57 6.39 1.74
N ALA A 28 -3.29 6.72 1.52
CA ALA A 28 -2.16 5.86 1.86
C ALA A 28 -1.27 6.53 2.91
N VAL A 29 -0.81 5.74 3.88
CA VAL A 29 0.19 6.17 4.87
C VAL A 29 1.54 6.27 4.16
N SER A 30 2.23 7.40 4.33
CA SER A 30 3.56 7.63 3.76
C SER A 30 4.68 7.09 4.65
N SER A 31 4.52 7.19 5.97
CA SER A 31 5.35 6.54 6.99
C SER A 31 4.52 6.40 8.27
N TYR A 32 4.74 5.37 9.08
CA TYR A 32 4.01 5.19 10.34
C TYR A 32 4.63 6.00 11.48
N GLU A 33 5.95 6.20 11.45
CA GLU A 33 6.72 7.01 12.41
C GLU A 33 7.29 8.28 11.76
N VAL A 34 7.88 9.17 12.57
CA VAL A 34 8.51 10.43 12.08
C VAL A 34 9.70 10.11 11.18
N LEU A 35 10.54 9.16 11.62
CA LEU A 35 11.65 8.58 10.89
C LEU A 35 11.22 7.22 10.31
N HIS A 36 11.85 6.82 9.21
CA HIS A 36 11.45 5.60 8.48
C HIS A 36 12.37 4.40 8.80
N ASP A 37 13.34 4.55 9.70
CA ASP A 37 14.32 3.53 10.06
C ASP A 37 13.66 2.23 10.53
N SER A 38 12.65 2.34 11.41
CA SER A 38 11.88 1.21 11.92
C SER A 38 11.24 0.41 10.77
N GLU A 39 10.54 1.09 9.85
CA GLU A 39 9.92 0.48 8.66
C GLU A 39 10.97 -0.11 7.71
N TYR A 40 12.07 0.61 7.48
CA TYR A 40 13.16 0.16 6.62
C TYR A 40 13.83 -1.10 7.16
N PHE A 41 14.22 -1.13 8.43
CA PHE A 41 14.86 -2.28 9.05
C PHE A 41 13.89 -3.44 9.26
N ALA A 42 12.59 -3.19 9.41
CA ALA A 42 11.58 -4.26 9.39
C ALA A 42 11.63 -5.06 8.09
N PHE A 43 11.72 -4.41 6.92
CA PHE A 43 11.87 -5.14 5.64
C PHE A 43 13.26 -5.74 5.43
N ARG A 44 14.32 -5.11 5.95
CA ARG A 44 15.70 -5.56 5.70
C ARG A 44 16.15 -6.69 6.62
N ASN A 45 15.68 -6.70 7.85
CA ASN A 45 16.18 -7.60 8.90
C ASN A 45 15.08 -8.47 9.52
N SER A 46 13.82 -8.27 9.16
CA SER A 46 12.67 -8.97 9.74
C SER A 46 11.56 -9.11 8.68
N ALA A 47 10.30 -8.87 9.05
CA ALA A 47 9.17 -8.81 8.14
C ALA A 47 8.47 -7.44 8.20
N GLY A 48 7.94 -7.01 7.07
CA GLY A 48 7.07 -5.84 6.94
C GLY A 48 5.83 -6.17 6.11
N LEU A 49 4.77 -5.37 6.29
CA LEU A 49 3.52 -5.49 5.55
C LEU A 49 3.19 -4.17 4.86
N LEU A 50 2.87 -4.24 3.56
CA LEU A 50 2.45 -3.08 2.77
C LEU A 50 0.97 -3.21 2.41
N ASP A 51 0.19 -2.17 2.67
CA ASP A 51 -1.13 -2.03 2.05
C ASP A 51 -0.96 -1.59 0.59
N ILE A 52 -1.00 -2.57 -0.31
CA ILE A 52 -0.94 -2.36 -1.76
C ILE A 52 -2.33 -2.37 -2.43
N THR A 53 -3.40 -2.17 -1.65
CA THR A 53 -4.77 -2.04 -2.20
C THR A 53 -4.83 -1.09 -3.41
N PRO A 54 -4.12 0.06 -3.42
CA PRO A 54 -4.23 1.01 -4.53
C PRO A 54 -3.67 0.52 -5.88
N LEU A 55 -2.85 -0.54 -5.91
CA LEU A 55 -2.38 -1.11 -7.18
C LEU A 55 -3.54 -1.75 -7.94
N TYR A 56 -3.53 -1.64 -9.27
CA TYR A 56 -4.47 -2.37 -10.10
C TYR A 56 -4.08 -3.84 -10.18
N LYS A 57 -5.07 -4.74 -10.13
CA LYS A 57 -4.89 -6.18 -10.30
C LYS A 57 -5.76 -6.61 -11.48
N TYR A 58 -5.13 -7.18 -12.49
CA TYR A 58 -5.79 -7.65 -13.71
C TYR A 58 -5.57 -9.14 -13.87
N SER A 59 -6.60 -9.84 -14.36
CA SER A 59 -6.51 -11.22 -14.82
C SER A 59 -6.89 -11.25 -16.30
N VAL A 60 -5.94 -11.62 -17.15
CA VAL A 60 -6.13 -11.71 -18.61
C VAL A 60 -6.17 -13.19 -18.97
N THR A 61 -7.25 -13.63 -19.64
CA THR A 61 -7.51 -15.05 -19.93
C THR A 61 -8.04 -15.23 -21.35
N GLY A 62 -7.86 -16.42 -21.92
CA GLY A 62 -8.29 -16.79 -23.27
C GLY A 62 -7.15 -17.40 -24.10
N PRO A 63 -7.45 -18.09 -25.22
CA PRO A 63 -6.43 -18.73 -26.06
C PRO A 63 -5.35 -17.78 -26.57
N ASP A 64 -5.73 -16.54 -26.85
CA ASP A 64 -4.84 -15.51 -27.42
C ASP A 64 -4.29 -14.53 -26.36
N ALA A 65 -4.49 -14.80 -25.06
CA ALA A 65 -4.09 -13.88 -23.99
C ALA A 65 -2.58 -13.60 -23.99
N ALA A 66 -1.76 -14.61 -24.30
CA ALA A 66 -0.31 -14.45 -24.40
C ALA A 66 0.12 -13.67 -25.66
N ALA A 67 -0.68 -13.69 -26.74
CA ALA A 67 -0.39 -12.90 -27.94
C ALA A 67 -0.80 -11.43 -27.80
N TYR A 68 -1.74 -11.13 -26.88
CA TYR A 68 -2.16 -9.76 -26.56
C TYR A 68 -1.15 -8.98 -25.69
N LEU A 69 -0.41 -9.69 -24.82
CA LEU A 69 0.57 -9.12 -23.88
C LEU A 69 1.96 -8.92 -24.50
#